data_AF-A0AA88RJ05-F1
#
_entry.id   AF-A0AA88RJ05-F1
#
_cell.length_a   1.000
_cell.length_b   1.000
_cell.length_c   1.000
_cell.angle_alpha   90.00
_cell.angle_beta   90.00
_cell.angle_gamma   90.00
#
_symmetry.space_group_name_H-M   'P 1'
#
loop_
_entity.id
_entity.type
_entity.pdbx_description
1 polymer ?
#
loop_
_entity_poly.entity_id
_entity_poly.type
_entity_poly.pdbx_seq_one_letter_code
_entity_poly.pdbx_strand_id
1 'polypeptide(L)'
;MPIAVRHLEKLNPVAWWEQFGNNCPDLHTFAIRVLSQCTSATGCERNWSAFEFIHSKKRNRLEHKRLNDLIFVRYNLKLRE
;
A
#
# COMPACT_ATOMS: atom_id res chain seq x y z
N MET A 1 -25.95 -12.55 -8.61
CA MET A 1 -24.47 -12.40 -8.62
C MET A 1 -23.73 -13.75 -8.44
N PRO A 2 -23.94 -14.80 -9.25
CA PRO A 2 -23.23 -16.08 -9.04
C PRO A 2 -21.76 -16.04 -9.50
N ILE A 3 -21.46 -15.21 -10.51
CA ILE A 3 -20.11 -15.07 -11.09
C ILE A 3 -19.17 -14.38 -10.12
N ALA A 4 -19.63 -13.31 -9.45
CA ALA A 4 -18.83 -12.60 -8.45
C ALA A 4 -18.40 -13.55 -7.30
N VAL A 5 -19.32 -14.39 -6.81
CA VAL A 5 -19.02 -15.38 -5.76
C VAL A 5 -17.99 -16.41 -6.23
N ARG A 6 -18.07 -16.89 -7.48
CA ARG A 6 -17.09 -17.84 -8.05
C ARG A 6 -15.71 -17.23 -8.27
N HIS A 7 -15.61 -15.91 -8.44
CA HIS A 7 -14.33 -15.23 -8.68
C HIS A 7 -13.60 -14.84 -7.38
N LEU A 8 -14.27 -14.87 -6.23
CA LEU A 8 -13.64 -14.58 -4.92
C LEU A 8 -12.42 -15.48 -4.63
N GLU A 9 -12.49 -16.74 -5.01
CA GLU A 9 -11.41 -17.71 -4.78
C GLU A 9 -10.34 -17.71 -5.88
N LYS A 10 -10.62 -17.09 -7.03
CA LYS A 10 -9.77 -17.15 -8.22
C LYS A 10 -8.99 -15.87 -8.48
N LEU A 11 -9.52 -14.73 -8.06
CA LEU A 11 -8.90 -13.43 -8.24
C LEU A 11 -8.18 -12.99 -6.99
N ASN A 12 -7.14 -12.18 -7.17
CA ASN A 12 -6.61 -11.38 -6.09
C ASN A 12 -7.76 -10.45 -5.56
N PRO A 13 -7.84 -10.18 -4.25
CA PRO A 13 -8.91 -9.38 -3.65
C PRO A 13 -9.10 -7.98 -4.26
N VAL A 14 -8.01 -7.29 -4.62
CA VAL A 14 -8.02 -5.98 -5.31
C VAL A 14 -8.66 -6.13 -6.69
N ALA A 15 -8.21 -7.11 -7.49
CA ALA A 15 -8.73 -7.37 -8.83
C ALA A 15 -10.23 -7.74 -8.81
N TRP A 16 -10.68 -8.44 -7.77
CA TRP A 16 -12.10 -8.71 -7.56
C TRP A 16 -12.90 -7.44 -7.31
N TRP A 17 -12.41 -6.55 -6.44
CA TRP A 17 -13.06 -5.28 -6.15
C TRP A 17 -13.09 -4.37 -7.38
N GLU A 18 -12.03 -4.32 -8.19
CA GLU A 18 -12.00 -3.56 -9.45
C GLU A 18 -13.07 -4.04 -10.44
N GLN A 19 -13.32 -5.36 -10.49
CA GLN A 19 -14.25 -5.96 -11.45
C GLN A 19 -15.71 -5.89 -11.01
N PHE A 20 -16.00 -5.99 -9.71
CA PHE A 20 -17.37 -6.14 -9.20
C PHE A 20 -17.82 -5.01 -8.25
N GLY A 21 -16.92 -4.12 -7.84
CA GLY A 21 -17.19 -3.06 -6.86
C GLY A 21 -17.85 -1.79 -7.41
N ASN A 22 -17.92 -1.62 -8.73
CA ASN A 22 -18.34 -0.36 -9.38
C ASN A 22 -19.76 0.12 -8.99
N ASN A 23 -20.63 -0.79 -8.53
CA ASN A 23 -21.98 -0.44 -8.09
C ASN A 23 -22.00 0.25 -6.70
N CYS A 24 -20.89 0.22 -5.96
CA CYS A 24 -20.74 0.81 -4.63
C CYS A 24 -19.44 1.64 -4.56
N PRO A 25 -19.41 2.86 -5.12
CA PRO A 25 -18.16 3.61 -5.34
C PRO A 25 -17.38 3.92 -4.06
N ASP A 26 -18.06 4.25 -2.96
CA ASP A 26 -17.42 4.53 -1.68
C ASP A 26 -16.77 3.28 -1.08
N LEU A 27 -17.51 2.16 -1.08
CA LEU A 27 -17.04 0.89 -0.57
C LEU A 27 -15.93 0.30 -1.44
N HIS A 28 -16.05 0.43 -2.76
CA HIS A 28 -15.01 0.08 -3.72
C HIS A 28 -13.71 0.83 -3.42
N THR A 29 -13.78 2.16 -3.33
CA THR A 29 -12.60 3.00 -3.03
C THR A 29 -11.97 2.59 -1.69
N PHE A 30 -12.79 2.35 -0.67
CA PHE A 30 -12.30 1.93 0.64
C PHE A 30 -11.62 0.56 0.59
N ALA A 31 -12.27 -0.43 -0.03
CA ALA A 31 -11.76 -1.79 -0.12
C ALA A 31 -10.45 -1.85 -0.91
N ILE A 32 -10.36 -1.17 -2.05
CA ILE A 32 -9.13 -1.07 -2.84
C ILE A 32 -8.00 -0.48 -2.00
N ARG A 33 -8.25 0.60 -1.25
CA ARG A 33 -7.24 1.24 -0.40
C ARG A 33 -6.71 0.30 0.67
N VAL A 34 -7.59 -0.38 1.39
CA VAL A 34 -7.24 -1.30 2.48
C VAL A 34 -6.49 -2.53 1.95
N LEU A 35 -7.01 -3.15 0.88
CA LEU A 35 -6.42 -4.36 0.30
C LEU A 35 -5.10 -4.09 -0.42
N SER A 36 -4.85 -2.85 -0.85
CA SER A 36 -3.57 -2.43 -1.43
C SER A 36 -2.51 -2.09 -0.38
N GLN A 37 -2.85 -2.08 0.92
CA GLN A 37 -1.84 -1.89 1.98
C GLN A 37 -1.07 -3.19 2.23
N CYS A 38 0.24 -3.08 2.49
CA CYS A 38 1.02 -4.20 3.00
C CYS A 38 0.58 -4.55 4.43
N THR A 39 0.03 -5.75 4.63
CA THR A 39 -0.35 -6.27 5.95
C THR A 39 0.79 -7.02 6.65
N SER A 40 1.97 -7.15 6.01
CA SER A 40 3.10 -7.87 6.58
C SER A 40 4.07 -6.96 7.33
N ALA A 41 4.43 -7.37 8.55
CA ALA A 41 5.46 -6.71 9.35
C ALA A 41 6.80 -6.61 8.58
N THR A 42 7.15 -7.60 7.77
CA THR A 42 8.36 -7.58 6.92
C THR A 42 8.35 -6.46 5.87
N GLY A 43 7.18 -6.13 5.31
CA GLY A 43 7.04 -4.96 4.42
C GLY A 43 7.28 -3.66 5.17
N CYS A 44 6.73 -3.55 6.38
CA CYS A 44 6.95 -2.42 7.28
C CYS A 44 8.41 -2.30 7.75
N GLU A 45 9.07 -3.42 8.07
CA GLU A 45 10.49 -3.47 8.48
C GLU A 45 11.41 -2.97 7.38
N ARG A 46 11.14 -3.31 6.11
CA ARG A 46 11.91 -2.77 4.96
C ARG A 46 11.76 -1.26 4.82
N ASN A 47 10.57 -0.72 5.11
CA ASN A 47 10.36 0.72 5.16
C ASN A 47 11.10 1.36 6.34
N TRP A 48 11.16 0.69 7.49
CA TRP A 48 11.94 1.13 8.65
C TRP A 48 13.45 1.17 8.38
N SER A 49 14.01 0.19 7.67
CA SER A 49 15.43 0.25 7.27
C SER A 49 15.71 1.45 6.35
N ALA A 50 14.75 1.82 5.48
CA ALA A 50 14.86 3.02 4.67
C ALA A 50 14.76 4.31 5.51
N PHE A 51 13.89 4.32 6.53
CA PHE A 51 13.79 5.40 7.51
C PHE A 51 15.12 5.61 8.23
N GLU A 52 15.72 4.54 8.76
CA GLU A 52 16.99 4.59 9.49
C GLU A 52 18.16 5.07 8.62
N PHE A 53 18.18 4.69 7.34
CA PHE A 53 19.19 5.18 6.39
C PHE A 53 19.08 6.68 6.12
N ILE A 54 17.85 7.20 5.99
CA ILE A 54 17.59 8.61 5.70
C ILE A 54 17.77 9.45 6.97
N HIS A 55 17.31 8.95 8.11
CA HIS A 55 17.35 9.58 9.42
C HIS A 55 18.31 8.82 10.34
N SER A 56 19.60 9.02 10.10
CA SER A 56 20.67 8.50 10.96
C SER A 56 21.22 9.60 11.85
N LYS A 57 21.89 9.26 12.96
CA LYS A 57 22.56 10.23 13.86
C LYS A 57 23.47 11.23 13.11
N LYS A 58 23.99 10.85 11.93
CA LYS A 58 24.83 11.69 11.06
C LYS A 58 24.04 12.54 10.04
N ARG A 59 22.79 12.18 9.72
CA ARG A 59 21.90 12.82 8.72
C ARG A 59 20.52 13.18 9.29
N ASN A 60 20.48 13.87 10.43
CA ASN A 60 19.23 14.20 11.15
C ASN A 60 18.62 15.58 10.85
N ARG A 61 19.02 16.24 9.76
CA ARG A 61 18.60 17.64 9.46
C ARG A 61 17.23 17.75 8.75
N LEU A 62 16.52 16.65 8.53
CA LEU A 62 15.23 16.65 7.85
C LEU A 62 14.09 16.81 8.86
N GLU A 63 13.17 17.72 8.56
CA GLU A 63 11.90 17.80 9.28
C GLU A 63 11.07 16.52 9.06
N HIS A 64 10.31 16.14 10.09
CA HIS A 64 9.50 14.91 10.09
C HIS A 64 8.57 14.82 8.87
N LYS A 65 7.98 15.95 8.45
CA LYS A 65 7.09 15.98 7.28
C LYS A 65 7.83 15.58 5.99
N ARG A 66 8.99 16.19 5.74
CA ARG A 66 9.83 15.87 4.55
C ARG A 66 10.36 14.44 4.59
N LEU A 67 10.66 13.91 5.78
CA LEU A 67 11.08 12.53 5.95
C LEU A 67 9.97 11.55 5.54
N ASN A 68 8.73 11.77 6.00
CA ASN A 68 7.58 10.96 5.62
C ASN A 68 7.33 10.99 4.11
N ASP A 69 7.40 12.18 3.50
CA ASP A 69 7.21 12.34 2.05
C ASP A 69 8.28 11.55 1.26
N LEU A 70 9.54 11.59 1.70
CA LEU A 70 10.63 10.88 1.03
C LEU A 70 10.49 9.36 1.14
N ILE A 71 10.07 8.86 2.30
CA ILE A 71 9.81 7.44 2.52
C ILE A 71 8.63 6.98 1.68
N PHE A 72 7.56 7.77 1.63
CA PHE A 72 6.41 7.49 0.78
C PHE A 72 6.82 7.37 -0.69
N VAL A 73 7.57 8.33 -1.22
CA VAL A 73 8.04 8.29 -2.62
C VAL A 73 8.94 7.07 -2.85
N ARG A 74 9.91 6.82 -1.97
CA ARG A 74 10.85 5.69 -2.10
C ARG A 74 10.15 4.34 -2.08
N TYR A 75 9.16 4.17 -1.21
CA TYR A 75 8.37 2.96 -1.11
C TYR A 75 7.50 2.74 -2.36
N ASN A 76 6.80 3.78 -2.82
CA ASN A 76 5.96 3.69 -4.02
C ASN A 76 6.78 3.46 -5.29
N LEU A 77 7.98 4.04 -5.42
CA LEU A 77 8.88 3.76 -6.54
C LEU A 77 9.27 2.28 -6.57
N LYS A 78 9.58 1.69 -5.41
CA LYS A 78 9.95 0.28 -5.31
C LYS A 78 8.81 -0.69 -5.62
N LEU A 79 7.55 -0.27 -5.39
CA LEU A 79 6.36 -1.07 -5.75
C LEU A 79 6.02 -1.00 -7.25
N ARG A 80 6.61 -0.05 -7.98
CA ARG A 80 6.40 0.12 -9.43
C ARG A 80 7.42 -0.65 -10.29
N GLU A 81 8.53 -1.11 -9.69
CA GLU A 81 9.49 -2.04 -10.29
C GLU A 81 9.02 -3.48 -10.12
#